data_AF-A0AAE0CNP9-F1
#
_entry.id   AF-A0AAE0CNP9-F1
#
_cell.length_a   1.000
_cell.length_b   1.000
_cell.length_c   1.000
_cell.angle_alpha   90.00
_cell.angle_beta   90.00
_cell.angle_gamma   90.00
#
_symmetry.space_group_name_H-M   'P 1'
#
loop_
_entity.id
_entity.type
_entity.pdbx_description
1 polymer ?
#
loop_
_entity_poly.entity_id
_entity_poly.type
_entity_poly.pdbx_seq_one_letter_code
_entity_poly.pdbx_strand_id
1 'polypeptide(L)'
;MCVLALFLAIKMGMSVVCEIWFTFSWLLDHLPKLFPINRSVNLDALKEKFETPNPSNPEGKYDLPGIDVFVSTADTEKEPALITSNTNLSILAVEKLSCYVSDDGGSLLVFEAVAEAVNFANLWVPFCRKHDVEPRNPEIYFNQKRDQYKNKVNPDFVRDRRRVKHEYDEYKIRINNLCDSIQRRSSAYNAQEDMKVVRQWRDVIGDDESVKTLNIPKPTWMADESHWPGTWNVPAHRHSRGDHASVIRVMLRPASDEPIKGGDSSSIDLTDVEINLPMLVYISHEKQPSHDHNKKAGAMNALGHWT
;
A
#
# COMPACT_ATOMS: atom_id res chain seq x y z
N MET A 1 -19.35 -40.74 -52.60
CA MET A 1 -18.78 -41.67 -51.59
C MET A 1 -17.37 -41.29 -51.15
N CYS A 2 -16.41 -41.01 -52.04
CA CYS A 2 -15.01 -40.68 -51.64
C CYS A 2 -14.87 -39.45 -50.71
N VAL A 3 -15.65 -38.39 -50.95
CA VAL A 3 -15.61 -37.17 -50.13
C VAL A 3 -16.07 -37.45 -48.69
N LEU A 4 -17.14 -38.21 -48.51
CA LEU A 4 -17.67 -38.55 -47.18
C LEU A 4 -16.70 -39.42 -46.37
N ALA A 5 -16.01 -40.36 -47.02
CA ALA A 5 -14.98 -41.18 -46.39
C ALA A 5 -13.77 -40.36 -45.94
N LEU A 6 -13.34 -39.38 -46.75
CA LEU A 6 -12.26 -38.45 -46.39
C LEU A 6 -12.64 -37.58 -45.17
N PHE A 7 -13.87 -37.05 -45.14
CA PHE A 7 -14.36 -36.27 -43.99
C PHE A 7 -14.44 -37.10 -42.70
N LEU A 8 -14.86 -38.37 -42.78
CA LEU A 8 -14.90 -39.28 -41.63
C LEU A 8 -13.48 -39.61 -41.13
N ALA A 9 -12.53 -39.87 -42.05
CA ALA A 9 -11.13 -40.12 -41.69
C ALA A 9 -10.47 -38.92 -41.02
N ILE A 10 -10.72 -37.69 -41.51
CA ILE A 10 -10.22 -36.47 -40.88
C ILE A 10 -10.81 -36.28 -39.47
N LYS A 11 -12.12 -36.51 -39.30
CA LYS A 11 -12.77 -36.40 -37.98
C LYS A 11 -12.21 -37.42 -36.98
N MET A 12 -12.01 -38.67 -37.39
CA MET A 12 -11.41 -39.69 -36.53
C MET A 12 -9.96 -39.38 -36.20
N GLY A 13 -9.17 -38.90 -37.18
CA GLY A 13 -7.79 -38.46 -36.97
C GLY A 13 -7.70 -37.32 -35.95
N MET A 14 -8.56 -36.29 -36.08
CA MET A 14 -8.61 -35.18 -35.12
C MET A 14 -9.02 -35.65 -33.72
N SER A 15 -9.98 -36.58 -33.60
CA SER A 15 -10.38 -37.13 -32.30
C SER A 15 -9.24 -37.86 -31.59
N VAL A 16 -8.48 -38.70 -32.33
CA VAL A 16 -7.35 -39.46 -31.76
C VAL A 16 -6.21 -38.53 -31.35
N VAL A 17 -5.89 -37.53 -32.17
CA VAL A 17 -4.87 -36.53 -31.82
C VAL A 17 -5.27 -35.77 -30.56
N CYS A 18 -6.55 -35.38 -30.42
CA CYS A 18 -7.05 -34.75 -29.20
C CYS A 18 -6.89 -35.65 -27.97
N GLU A 19 -7.26 -36.92 -28.03
CA GLU A 19 -7.16 -37.85 -26.90
C GLU A 19 -5.71 -38.13 -26.48
N ILE A 20 -4.79 -38.26 -27.44
CA ILE A 20 -3.35 -38.40 -27.16
C ILE A 20 -2.83 -37.14 -26.47
N TRP A 21 -3.21 -35.95 -26.96
CA TRP A 21 -2.82 -34.68 -26.36
C TRP A 21 -3.37 -34.53 -24.93
N PHE A 22 -4.63 -34.89 -24.70
CA PHE A 22 -5.23 -34.89 -23.36
C PHE A 22 -4.54 -35.87 -22.43
N THR A 23 -4.27 -37.09 -22.88
CA THR A 23 -3.58 -38.11 -22.08
C THR A 23 -2.16 -37.67 -21.71
N PHE A 24 -1.44 -37.08 -22.67
CA PHE A 24 -0.09 -36.55 -22.44
C PHE A 24 -0.12 -35.35 -21.49
N SER A 25 -1.06 -34.41 -21.67
CA SER A 25 -1.24 -33.26 -20.77
C SER A 25 -1.62 -33.70 -19.35
N TRP A 26 -2.50 -34.69 -19.23
CA TRP A 26 -2.89 -35.29 -17.96
C TRP A 26 -1.68 -35.95 -17.28
N LEU A 27 -0.88 -36.72 -18.03
CA LEU A 27 0.32 -37.35 -17.49
C LEU A 27 1.32 -36.30 -16.99
N LEU A 28 1.56 -35.25 -17.77
CA LEU A 28 2.43 -34.13 -17.38
C LEU A 28 1.89 -33.39 -16.15
N ASP A 29 0.58 -33.28 -15.95
CA ASP A 29 -0.02 -32.67 -14.76
C ASP A 29 0.07 -33.56 -13.50
N HIS A 30 0.09 -34.90 -13.66
CA HIS A 30 0.26 -35.82 -12.53
C HIS A 30 1.69 -36.02 -12.10
N LEU A 31 2.67 -35.98 -13.02
CA LEU A 31 4.08 -36.21 -12.69
C LEU A 31 4.60 -35.32 -11.53
N PRO A 32 4.31 -34.01 -11.47
CA PRO A 32 4.72 -33.16 -10.34
C PRO A 32 4.06 -33.52 -9.00
N LYS A 33 2.89 -34.18 -9.02
CA LYS A 33 2.10 -34.50 -7.82
C LYS A 33 2.53 -35.80 -7.12
N LEU A 34 3.42 -36.58 -7.75
CA LEU A 34 3.83 -37.91 -7.26
C LEU A 34 4.65 -37.86 -5.95
N PHE A 35 5.34 -36.76 -5.67
CA PHE A 35 6.20 -36.61 -4.49
C PHE A 35 5.82 -35.37 -3.68
N PRO A 36 4.71 -35.40 -2.93
CA PRO A 36 4.35 -34.29 -2.06
C PRO A 36 5.37 -34.13 -0.94
N ILE A 37 5.87 -32.91 -0.77
CA ILE A 37 6.81 -32.55 0.31
C ILE A 37 6.04 -31.74 1.36
N ASN A 38 5.92 -32.28 2.57
CA ASN A 38 5.40 -31.54 3.72
C ASN A 38 6.55 -30.82 4.43
N ARG A 39 6.37 -29.53 4.73
CA ARG A 39 7.32 -28.71 5.49
C ARG A 39 6.64 -28.17 6.74
N SER A 40 7.32 -28.20 7.87
CA SER A 40 6.92 -27.54 9.12
C SER A 40 8.06 -26.66 9.60
N VAL A 41 7.72 -25.57 10.29
CA VAL A 41 8.68 -24.62 10.85
C VAL A 41 8.65 -24.75 12.38
N ASN A 42 9.83 -24.84 12.99
CA ASN A 42 9.97 -24.83 14.45
C ASN A 42 10.42 -23.43 14.90
N LEU A 43 9.48 -22.66 15.45
CA LEU A 43 9.71 -21.29 15.91
C LEU A 43 10.56 -21.25 17.18
N ASP A 44 10.44 -22.24 18.06
CA ASP A 44 11.20 -22.30 19.31
C ASP A 44 12.69 -22.44 19.03
N ALA A 45 13.06 -23.29 18.07
CA ALA A 45 14.45 -23.45 17.64
C ALA A 45 15.02 -22.19 16.98
N LEU A 46 14.19 -21.43 16.25
CA LEU A 46 14.60 -20.15 15.66
C LEU A 46 14.88 -19.12 16.76
N LYS A 47 14.00 -19.03 17.75
CA LYS A 47 14.11 -18.13 18.89
C LYS A 47 15.35 -18.44 19.74
N GLU A 48 15.58 -19.71 20.04
CA GLU A 48 16.76 -20.14 20.81
C GLU A 48 18.07 -19.77 20.11
N LYS A 49 18.12 -19.89 18.78
CA LYS A 49 19.32 -19.64 18.00
C LYS A 49 19.61 -18.15 17.79
N PHE A 50 18.58 -17.34 17.52
CA PHE A 50 18.76 -15.97 17.02
C PHE A 50 18.28 -14.87 17.99
N GLU A 51 17.46 -15.20 18.99
CA GLU A 51 16.91 -14.20 19.91
C GLU A 51 17.40 -14.35 21.35
N THR A 52 17.80 -15.56 21.78
CA THR A 52 18.31 -15.78 23.14
C THR A 52 19.84 -15.72 23.23
N PRO A 53 20.40 -15.24 24.36
CA PRO A 53 21.85 -15.27 24.58
C PRO A 53 22.38 -16.70 24.49
N ASN A 54 23.33 -16.94 23.59
CA ASN A 54 23.97 -18.23 23.41
C ASN A 54 25.47 -18.03 23.11
N PRO A 55 26.31 -19.09 23.11
CA PRO A 55 27.75 -18.93 22.90
C PRO A 55 28.12 -18.25 21.57
N SER A 56 27.24 -18.32 20.56
CA SER A 56 27.40 -17.69 19.25
C SER A 56 26.84 -16.27 19.19
N ASN A 57 25.92 -15.90 20.10
CA ASN A 57 25.30 -14.59 20.24
C ASN A 57 25.35 -14.15 21.72
N PRO A 58 26.53 -13.69 22.20
CA PRO A 58 26.74 -13.34 23.61
C PRO A 58 25.98 -12.08 24.05
N GLU A 59 25.60 -11.20 23.11
CA GLU A 59 24.85 -9.97 23.42
C GLU A 59 23.34 -10.20 23.54
N GLY A 60 22.82 -11.37 23.13
CA GLY A 60 21.38 -11.66 23.16
C GLY A 60 20.54 -10.72 22.31
N LYS A 61 21.17 -10.02 21.35
CA LYS A 61 20.47 -9.16 20.39
C LYS A 61 19.84 -10.03 19.32
N TYR A 62 18.72 -9.57 18.80
CA TYR A 62 18.03 -10.25 17.70
C TYR A 62 18.92 -10.27 16.44
N ASP A 63 19.45 -11.45 16.12
CA ASP A 63 20.30 -11.70 14.94
C ASP A 63 19.46 -12.23 13.77
N LEU A 64 18.40 -11.50 13.42
CA LEU A 64 17.55 -11.82 12.27
C LEU A 64 17.83 -10.81 11.15
N PRO A 65 17.88 -11.27 9.88
CA PRO A 65 18.04 -10.35 8.76
C PRO A 65 16.84 -9.40 8.69
N GLY A 66 17.12 -8.13 8.37
CA GLY A 66 16.07 -7.16 8.04
C GLY A 66 15.28 -7.64 6.83
N ILE A 67 13.96 -7.45 6.86
CA ILE A 67 13.06 -7.82 5.77
C ILE A 67 12.50 -6.55 5.14
N ASP A 68 12.70 -6.39 3.84
CA ASP A 68 12.06 -5.33 3.08
C ASP A 68 10.78 -5.85 2.42
N VAL A 69 9.67 -5.17 2.68
CA VAL A 69 8.34 -5.51 2.17
C VAL A 69 7.91 -4.48 1.14
N PHE A 70 7.69 -4.95 -0.08
CA PHE A 70 7.25 -4.12 -1.20
C PHE A 70 5.74 -4.23 -1.42
N VAL A 71 5.06 -3.09 -1.46
CA VAL A 71 3.64 -2.96 -1.77
C VAL A 71 3.49 -2.15 -3.05
N SER A 72 3.13 -2.80 -4.15
CA SER A 72 2.88 -2.13 -5.43
C SER A 72 1.39 -1.80 -5.60
N THR A 73 1.04 -0.54 -5.72
CA THR A 73 -0.31 -0.08 -6.12
C THR A 73 -0.29 0.46 -7.54
N ALA A 74 -1.30 0.06 -8.34
CA ALA A 74 -1.40 0.42 -9.75
C ALA A 74 -2.35 1.59 -10.01
N ASP A 75 -3.42 1.70 -9.22
CA ASP A 75 -4.47 2.72 -9.37
C ASP A 75 -5.50 2.68 -8.24
N THR A 76 -5.94 3.84 -7.78
CA THR A 76 -7.07 3.98 -6.83
C THR A 76 -8.43 3.69 -7.45
N GLU A 77 -8.57 3.80 -8.77
CA GLU A 77 -9.83 3.46 -9.44
C GLU A 77 -10.09 1.94 -9.46
N LYS A 78 -9.02 1.14 -9.47
CA LYS A 78 -9.09 -0.33 -9.48
C LYS A 78 -9.07 -0.90 -8.07
N GLU A 79 -8.36 -0.25 -7.16
CA GLU A 79 -8.17 -0.69 -5.78
C GLU A 79 -8.49 0.45 -4.81
N PRO A 80 -9.53 0.32 -3.97
CA PRO A 80 -9.84 1.34 -2.98
C PRO A 80 -8.66 1.61 -2.05
N ALA A 81 -8.32 2.89 -1.85
CA ALA A 81 -7.20 3.32 -1.01
C ALA A 81 -7.26 2.76 0.42
N LEU A 82 -8.47 2.49 0.94
CA LEU A 82 -8.66 1.86 2.25
C LEU A 82 -8.07 0.44 2.32
N ILE A 83 -8.16 -0.36 1.24
CA ILE A 83 -7.62 -1.72 1.22
C ILE A 83 -6.08 -1.69 1.26
N THR A 84 -5.48 -0.83 0.43
CA THR A 84 -4.02 -0.61 0.42
C THR A 84 -3.55 -0.16 1.80
N SER A 85 -4.26 0.79 2.41
CA SER A 85 -3.89 1.33 3.70
C SER A 85 -4.01 0.31 4.84
N ASN A 86 -5.04 -0.54 4.83
CA ASN A 86 -5.17 -1.65 5.79
C ASN A 86 -4.08 -2.72 5.63
N THR A 87 -3.60 -2.91 4.40
CA THR A 87 -2.45 -3.79 4.13
C THR A 87 -1.17 -3.18 4.71
N ASN A 88 -0.94 -1.88 4.49
CA ASN A 88 0.19 -1.16 5.07
C ASN A 88 0.15 -1.20 6.61
N LEU A 89 -1.00 -0.98 7.23
CA LEU A 89 -1.18 -1.08 8.69
C LEU A 89 -0.86 -2.47 9.23
N SER A 90 -1.24 -3.53 8.49
CA SER A 90 -0.91 -4.91 8.87
C SER A 90 0.59 -5.18 8.78
N ILE A 91 1.28 -4.61 7.79
CA ILE A 91 2.73 -4.73 7.62
C ILE A 91 3.45 -3.97 8.74
N LEU A 92 3.07 -2.71 8.99
CA LEU A 92 3.69 -1.88 10.03
C LEU A 92 3.53 -2.45 11.45
N ALA A 93 2.53 -3.30 11.68
CA ALA A 93 2.31 -3.95 12.96
C ALA A 93 3.24 -5.16 13.22
N VAL A 94 4.12 -5.50 12.27
CA VAL A 94 5.17 -6.51 12.39
C VAL A 94 6.51 -5.83 12.69
N GLU A 95 7.33 -6.45 13.54
CA GLU A 95 8.64 -5.91 13.93
C GLU A 95 9.73 -6.17 12.90
N LYS A 96 10.79 -5.34 12.92
CA LYS A 96 12.03 -5.52 12.15
C LYS A 96 11.87 -5.68 10.63
N LEU A 97 11.00 -4.86 10.05
CA LEU A 97 10.88 -4.73 8.60
C LEU A 97 11.04 -3.29 8.14
N SER A 98 11.28 -3.11 6.84
CA SER A 98 11.05 -1.83 6.16
C SER A 98 9.93 -2.01 5.16
N CYS A 99 9.04 -1.03 5.05
CA CYS A 99 7.92 -1.05 4.11
C CYS A 99 8.14 -0.02 3.00
N TYR A 100 8.05 -0.48 1.75
CA TYR A 100 8.16 0.37 0.57
C TYR A 100 6.85 0.29 -0.22
N VAL A 101 6.15 1.42 -0.31
CA VAL A 101 4.90 1.55 -1.07
C VAL A 101 5.22 2.18 -2.41
N SER A 102 5.15 1.40 -3.49
CA SER A 102 5.33 1.86 -4.86
C SER A 102 3.99 2.17 -5.51
N ASP A 103 3.77 3.43 -5.90
CA ASP A 103 2.60 3.91 -6.61
C ASP A 103 2.91 4.18 -8.09
N ASP A 104 2.40 3.32 -8.96
CA ASP A 104 2.51 3.45 -10.41
C ASP A 104 1.57 4.54 -10.97
N GLY A 105 0.54 4.96 -10.24
CA GLY A 105 -0.37 6.03 -10.65
C GLY A 105 0.16 7.44 -10.32
N GLY A 106 1.05 7.54 -9.33
CA GLY A 106 1.59 8.82 -8.86
C GLY A 106 0.50 9.77 -8.41
N SER A 107 -0.56 9.27 -7.79
CA SER A 107 -1.74 10.06 -7.45
C SER A 107 -1.64 10.64 -6.04
N LEU A 108 -2.11 11.87 -5.85
CA LEU A 108 -2.13 12.50 -4.52
C LEU A 108 -3.01 11.73 -3.53
N LEU A 109 -4.07 11.06 -4.02
CA LEU A 109 -4.98 10.26 -3.20
C LEU A 109 -4.27 9.12 -2.47
N VAL A 110 -3.41 8.35 -3.16
CA VAL A 110 -2.63 7.28 -2.53
C VAL A 110 -1.65 7.88 -1.53
N PHE A 111 -0.95 8.95 -1.91
CA PHE A 111 0.03 9.60 -1.05
C PHE A 111 -0.59 10.06 0.28
N GLU A 112 -1.71 10.77 0.25
CA GLU A 112 -2.40 11.22 1.46
C GLU A 112 -3.04 10.06 2.23
N ALA A 113 -3.53 9.01 1.55
CA ALA A 113 -4.05 7.82 2.21
C ALA A 113 -2.97 7.07 3.00
N VAL A 114 -1.75 6.95 2.44
CA VAL A 114 -0.60 6.37 3.13
C VAL A 114 -0.18 7.25 4.32
N ALA A 115 -0.21 8.58 4.18
CA ALA A 115 0.09 9.50 5.28
C ALA A 115 -0.92 9.37 6.43
N GLU A 116 -2.22 9.28 6.13
CA GLU A 116 -3.27 9.03 7.11
C GLU A 116 -3.12 7.65 7.77
N ALA A 117 -2.75 6.63 7.00
CA ALA A 117 -2.47 5.30 7.53
C ALA A 117 -1.32 5.31 8.52
N VAL A 118 -0.24 6.04 8.21
CA VAL A 118 0.90 6.25 9.11
C VAL A 118 0.48 6.95 10.41
N ASN A 119 -0.40 7.95 10.31
CA ASN A 119 -0.92 8.62 11.50
C ASN A 119 -1.69 7.64 12.41
N PHE A 120 -2.58 6.82 11.83
CA PHE A 120 -3.32 5.79 12.57
C PHE A 120 -2.41 4.66 13.09
N ALA A 121 -1.32 4.35 12.37
CA ALA A 121 -0.37 3.33 12.77
C ALA A 121 0.26 3.60 14.15
N ASN A 122 0.46 4.88 14.50
CA ASN A 122 0.96 5.27 15.83
C ASN A 122 0.08 4.80 16.98
N LEU A 123 -1.22 4.57 16.73
CA LEU A 123 -2.16 4.00 17.70
C LEU A 123 -2.31 2.49 17.52
N TRP A 124 -2.44 2.03 16.27
CA TRP A 124 -2.70 0.63 15.93
C TRP A 124 -1.54 -0.29 16.27
N VAL A 125 -0.31 0.08 15.92
CA VAL A 125 0.88 -0.77 16.10
C VAL A 125 1.14 -1.06 17.59
N PRO A 126 1.17 -0.05 18.49
CA PRO A 126 1.34 -0.33 19.91
C PRO A 126 0.17 -1.13 20.49
N PHE A 127 -1.07 -0.90 20.06
CA PHE A 127 -2.22 -1.71 20.47
C PHE A 127 -2.05 -3.18 20.06
N CYS A 128 -1.60 -3.44 18.84
CA CYS A 128 -1.33 -4.79 18.35
C CYS A 128 -0.24 -5.50 19.14
N ARG A 129 0.84 -4.79 19.50
CA ARG A 129 1.93 -5.32 20.32
C ARG A 129 1.51 -5.59 21.76
N LYS A 130 0.83 -4.63 22.40
CA LYS A 130 0.38 -4.71 23.80
C LYS A 130 -0.54 -5.91 24.05
N HIS A 131 -1.47 -6.13 23.14
CA HIS A 131 -2.57 -7.09 23.34
C HIS A 131 -2.45 -8.33 22.47
N ASP A 132 -1.34 -8.51 21.76
CA ASP A 132 -1.07 -9.58 20.80
C ASP A 132 -2.29 -9.85 19.89
N VAL A 133 -2.58 -8.85 19.06
CA VAL A 133 -3.79 -8.82 18.24
C VAL A 133 -3.59 -9.62 16.97
N GLU A 134 -4.49 -10.56 16.71
CA GLU A 134 -4.52 -11.32 15.46
C GLU A 134 -5.94 -11.35 14.89
N PRO A 135 -6.13 -11.08 13.58
CA PRO A 135 -5.12 -10.67 12.60
C PRO A 135 -4.70 -9.20 12.76
N ARG A 136 -3.52 -8.85 12.22
CA ARG A 136 -2.94 -7.48 12.29
C ARG A 136 -3.58 -6.48 11.31
N ASN A 137 -4.49 -6.93 10.44
CA ASN A 137 -5.30 -6.06 9.58
C ASN A 137 -6.54 -5.57 10.35
N PRO A 138 -6.73 -4.26 10.55
CA PRO A 138 -7.79 -3.73 11.41
C PRO A 138 -9.19 -3.95 10.85
N GLU A 139 -9.41 -3.84 9.53
CA GLU A 139 -10.72 -4.12 8.91
C GLU A 139 -11.14 -5.55 9.18
N ILE A 140 -10.23 -6.50 8.97
CA ILE A 140 -10.51 -7.92 9.20
C ILE A 140 -10.72 -8.16 10.69
N TYR A 141 -9.85 -7.63 11.55
CA TYR A 141 -9.93 -7.78 13.00
C TYR A 141 -11.28 -7.30 13.57
N PHE A 142 -11.72 -6.09 13.21
CA PHE A 142 -12.97 -5.54 13.74
C PHE A 142 -14.22 -6.17 13.13
N ASN A 143 -14.15 -6.73 11.92
CA ASN A 143 -15.27 -7.41 11.25
C ASN A 143 -15.40 -8.90 11.61
N GLN A 144 -14.44 -9.48 12.34
CA GLN A 144 -14.50 -10.88 12.75
C GLN A 144 -15.63 -11.12 13.76
N LYS A 145 -16.48 -12.11 13.46
CA LYS A 145 -17.58 -12.58 14.31
C LYS A 145 -17.15 -13.52 15.46
N ARG A 146 -15.84 -13.72 15.65
CA ARG A 146 -15.30 -14.59 16.72
C ARG A 146 -15.31 -13.84 18.06
N ASP A 147 -15.31 -14.59 19.15
CA ASP A 147 -15.14 -14.00 20.48
C ASP A 147 -13.71 -13.47 20.65
N GLN A 148 -13.57 -12.15 20.60
CA GLN A 148 -12.29 -11.44 20.64
C GLN A 148 -11.76 -11.27 22.06
N TYR A 149 -12.58 -11.57 23.08
CA TYR A 149 -12.19 -11.51 24.49
C TYR A 149 -11.61 -12.84 24.98
N LYS A 150 -11.77 -13.91 24.21
CA LYS A 150 -11.27 -15.23 24.55
C LYS A 150 -9.74 -15.19 24.70
N ASN A 151 -9.26 -15.67 25.84
CA ASN A 151 -7.84 -15.70 26.24
C ASN A 151 -7.17 -14.32 26.45
N LYS A 152 -7.93 -13.22 26.51
CA LYS A 152 -7.38 -11.90 26.82
C LYS A 152 -7.41 -11.66 28.34
N VAL A 153 -6.22 -11.57 28.94
CA VAL A 153 -6.04 -11.42 30.40
C VAL A 153 -5.78 -9.97 30.84
N ASN A 154 -5.49 -9.07 29.90
CA ASN A 154 -5.17 -7.69 30.22
C ASN A 154 -6.46 -6.89 30.58
N PRO A 155 -6.55 -6.30 31.79
CA PRO A 155 -7.75 -5.59 32.24
C PRO A 155 -8.07 -4.35 31.38
N ASP A 156 -7.06 -3.72 30.78
CA ASP A 156 -7.23 -2.53 29.95
C ASP A 156 -7.78 -2.84 28.55
N PHE A 157 -7.75 -4.11 28.13
CA PHE A 157 -8.07 -4.52 26.76
C PHE A 157 -9.44 -4.00 26.28
N VAL A 158 -10.47 -4.06 27.13
CA VAL A 158 -11.83 -3.63 26.76
C VAL A 158 -11.91 -2.11 26.54
N ARG A 159 -11.15 -1.33 27.31
CA ARG A 159 -11.08 0.13 27.17
C ARG A 159 -10.29 0.50 25.93
N ASP A 160 -9.08 -0.04 25.80
CA ASP A 160 -8.17 0.21 24.70
C ASP A 160 -8.81 -0.18 23.36
N ARG A 161 -9.41 -1.38 23.27
CA ARG A 161 -10.08 -1.85 22.05
C ARG A 161 -11.24 -0.95 21.62
N ARG A 162 -12.09 -0.52 22.56
CA ARG A 162 -13.22 0.39 22.24
C ARG A 162 -12.73 1.71 21.65
N ARG A 163 -11.66 2.25 22.22
CA ARG A 163 -11.02 3.46 21.73
C ARG A 163 -10.42 3.27 20.34
N VAL A 164 -9.59 2.26 20.16
CA VAL A 164 -8.95 1.97 18.86
C VAL A 164 -9.99 1.69 17.79
N LYS A 165 -11.10 1.02 18.14
CA LYS A 165 -12.23 0.83 17.22
C LYS A 165 -12.84 2.17 16.78
N HIS A 166 -13.09 3.08 17.72
CA HIS A 166 -13.64 4.40 17.39
C HIS A 166 -12.69 5.19 16.48
N GLU A 167 -11.41 5.23 16.82
CA GLU A 167 -10.38 5.89 16.00
C GLU A 167 -10.24 5.25 14.61
N TYR A 168 -10.42 3.93 14.50
CA TYR A 168 -10.43 3.23 13.22
C TYR A 168 -11.66 3.60 12.37
N ASP A 169 -12.85 3.69 13.00
CA ASP A 169 -14.07 4.09 12.30
C ASP A 169 -13.96 5.55 11.81
N GLU A 170 -13.38 6.46 12.61
CA GLU A 170 -13.04 7.84 12.20
C GLU A 170 -12.00 7.88 11.06
N TYR A 171 -10.96 7.06 11.15
CA TYR A 171 -9.97 6.90 10.10
C TYR A 171 -10.59 6.43 8.77
N LYS A 172 -11.53 5.48 8.80
CA LYS A 172 -12.27 5.05 7.59
C LYS A 172 -13.03 6.20 6.95
N ILE A 173 -13.67 7.04 7.77
CA ILE A 173 -14.39 8.22 7.27
C ILE A 173 -13.42 9.19 6.59
N ARG A 174 -12.25 9.45 7.18
CA ARG A 174 -11.22 10.32 6.57
C ARG A 174 -10.75 9.79 5.21
N ILE A 175 -10.42 8.49 5.13
CA ILE A 175 -9.98 7.87 3.87
C ILE A 175 -11.07 7.91 2.80
N ASN A 176 -12.32 7.60 3.15
CA ASN A 176 -13.42 7.60 2.19
C ASN A 176 -13.73 9.00 1.66
N ASN A 177 -13.61 10.03 2.51
CA ASN A 177 -13.84 11.43 2.12
C ASN A 177 -12.62 12.08 1.46
N LEU A 178 -11.48 11.38 1.38
CA LEU A 178 -10.21 11.97 0.95
C LEU A 178 -10.25 12.43 -0.51
N CYS A 179 -10.86 11.64 -1.40
CA CYS A 179 -11.04 11.99 -2.80
C CYS A 179 -11.80 13.32 -2.97
N ASP A 180 -12.96 13.42 -2.31
CA ASP A 180 -13.78 14.63 -2.28
C ASP A 180 -13.03 15.82 -1.67
N SER A 181 -12.28 15.59 -0.59
CA SER A 181 -11.49 16.62 0.09
C SER A 181 -10.42 17.21 -0.83
N ILE A 182 -9.65 16.36 -1.51
CA ILE A 182 -8.63 16.75 -2.48
C ILE A 182 -9.25 17.54 -3.63
N GLN A 183 -10.40 17.09 -4.15
CA GLN A 183 -11.09 17.75 -5.25
C GLN A 183 -11.61 19.13 -4.85
N ARG A 184 -12.26 19.26 -3.68
CA ARG A 184 -12.77 20.53 -3.17
C ARG A 184 -11.64 21.51 -2.88
N ARG A 185 -10.57 21.05 -2.23
CA ARG A 185 -9.37 21.85 -1.95
C ARG A 185 -8.75 22.36 -3.25
N SER A 186 -8.52 21.48 -4.22
CA SER A 186 -7.92 21.86 -5.50
C SER A 186 -8.82 22.84 -6.27
N SER A 187 -10.13 22.64 -6.23
CA SER A 187 -11.10 23.54 -6.89
C SER A 187 -11.14 24.92 -6.23
N ALA A 188 -11.01 25.00 -4.90
CA ALA A 188 -10.95 26.26 -4.17
C ALA A 188 -9.67 27.06 -4.52
N TYR A 189 -8.51 26.42 -4.53
CA TYR A 189 -7.26 27.09 -4.90
C TYR A 189 -7.23 27.48 -6.38
N ASN A 190 -7.66 26.60 -7.28
CA ASN A 190 -7.78 26.93 -8.71
C ASN A 190 -8.70 28.13 -8.92
N ALA A 191 -9.85 28.20 -8.24
CA ALA A 191 -10.75 29.36 -8.34
C ALA A 191 -10.10 30.66 -7.81
N GLN A 192 -9.27 30.59 -6.77
CA GLN A 192 -8.53 31.74 -6.28
C GLN A 192 -7.47 32.22 -7.28
N GLU A 193 -6.75 31.29 -7.92
CA GLU A 193 -5.78 31.62 -8.97
C GLU A 193 -6.46 32.20 -10.20
N ASP A 194 -7.54 31.57 -10.67
CA ASP A 194 -8.35 32.07 -11.79
C ASP A 194 -8.80 33.52 -11.52
N MET A 195 -9.28 33.82 -10.32
CA MET A 195 -9.66 35.19 -9.92
C MET A 195 -8.48 36.16 -9.91
N LYS A 196 -7.29 35.74 -9.45
CA LYS A 196 -6.07 36.58 -9.44
C LYS A 196 -5.62 36.89 -10.86
N VAL A 197 -5.59 35.87 -11.72
CA VAL A 197 -5.23 35.99 -13.13
C VAL A 197 -6.22 36.93 -13.83
N VAL A 198 -7.52 36.68 -13.73
CA VAL A 198 -8.55 37.54 -14.37
C VAL A 198 -8.45 39.00 -13.92
N ARG A 199 -8.20 39.26 -12.62
CA ARG A 199 -7.97 40.63 -12.12
C ARG A 199 -6.75 41.27 -12.77
N GLN A 200 -5.62 40.56 -12.77
CA GLN A 200 -4.39 41.07 -13.37
C GLN A 200 -4.53 41.33 -14.87
N TRP A 201 -5.21 40.46 -15.62
CA TRP A 201 -5.44 40.67 -17.05
C TRP A 201 -6.40 41.83 -17.33
N ARG A 202 -7.44 42.00 -16.51
CA ARG A 202 -8.36 43.16 -16.60
C ARG A 202 -7.62 44.48 -16.41
N ASP A 203 -6.66 44.52 -15.48
CA ASP A 203 -5.84 45.71 -15.22
C ASP A 203 -4.91 46.05 -16.41
N VAL A 204 -4.53 45.06 -17.24
CA VAL A 204 -3.59 45.23 -18.36
C VAL A 204 -4.29 45.53 -19.70
N ILE A 205 -5.42 44.89 -20.00
CA ILE A 205 -6.05 44.92 -21.34
C ILE A 205 -7.38 45.69 -21.37
N GLY A 206 -7.99 45.98 -20.22
CA GLY A 206 -9.33 46.54 -20.15
C GLY A 206 -10.43 45.49 -20.35
N ASP A 207 -11.66 45.93 -20.58
CA ASP A 207 -12.87 45.10 -20.51
C ASP A 207 -13.15 44.34 -21.82
N ASP A 208 -12.18 43.53 -22.27
CA ASP A 208 -12.36 42.65 -23.43
C ASP A 208 -13.05 41.33 -23.04
N GLU A 209 -14.11 40.93 -23.76
CA GLU A 209 -14.90 39.73 -23.46
C GLU A 209 -14.15 38.40 -23.68
N SER A 210 -12.99 38.45 -24.35
CA SER A 210 -12.12 37.30 -24.63
C SER A 210 -11.54 36.63 -23.35
N VAL A 211 -11.57 37.33 -22.21
CA VAL A 211 -11.04 36.90 -20.90
C VAL A 211 -11.70 35.62 -20.36
N LYS A 212 -12.91 35.27 -20.79
CA LYS A 212 -13.62 34.05 -20.33
C LYS A 212 -13.04 32.73 -20.87
N THR A 213 -12.09 32.78 -21.81
CA THR A 213 -11.58 31.60 -22.54
C THR A 213 -10.08 31.34 -22.34
N LEU A 214 -9.49 31.82 -21.24
CA LEU A 214 -8.12 31.46 -20.88
C LEU A 214 -8.07 29.98 -20.44
N ASN A 215 -7.28 29.16 -21.14
CA ASN A 215 -7.02 27.78 -20.76
C ASN A 215 -6.00 27.74 -19.62
N ILE A 216 -6.45 28.07 -18.40
CA ILE A 216 -5.61 28.07 -17.20
C ILE A 216 -5.43 26.62 -16.75
N PRO A 217 -4.18 26.14 -16.55
CA PRO A 217 -3.92 24.82 -16.00
C PRO A 217 -4.64 24.64 -14.66
N LYS A 218 -5.18 23.45 -14.41
CA LYS A 218 -5.88 23.13 -13.16
C LYS A 218 -5.06 22.17 -12.30
N PRO A 219 -4.07 22.68 -11.54
CA PRO A 219 -3.25 21.84 -10.69
C PRO A 219 -4.07 21.09 -9.63
N THR A 220 -3.54 19.92 -9.25
CA THR A 220 -3.94 19.25 -8.01
C THR A 220 -3.11 19.81 -6.86
N TRP A 221 -3.80 20.33 -5.84
CA TRP A 221 -3.17 21.03 -4.72
C TRP A 221 -2.95 20.11 -3.53
N MET A 222 -1.79 20.24 -2.89
CA MET A 222 -1.46 19.66 -1.60
C MET A 222 -2.00 20.52 -0.45
N ALA A 223 -1.90 20.02 0.78
CA ALA A 223 -2.35 20.72 1.98
C ALA A 223 -1.49 21.96 2.32
N ASP A 224 -0.24 21.98 1.87
CA ASP A 224 0.75 23.03 2.11
C ASP A 224 0.74 24.13 1.03
N GLU A 225 -0.33 24.19 0.23
CA GLU A 225 -0.46 25.13 -0.90
C GLU A 225 0.56 24.90 -2.03
N SER A 226 1.24 23.75 -2.07
CA SER A 226 2.09 23.38 -3.20
C SER A 226 1.33 22.56 -4.25
N HIS A 227 1.82 22.57 -5.49
CA HIS A 227 1.31 21.69 -6.54
C HIS A 227 1.84 20.27 -6.36
N TRP A 228 0.96 19.29 -6.55
CA TRP A 228 1.38 17.89 -6.55
C TRP A 228 2.34 17.60 -7.72
N PRO A 229 3.55 17.07 -7.46
CA PRO A 229 4.53 16.78 -8.53
C PRO A 229 4.16 15.58 -9.42
N GLY A 230 3.28 14.69 -8.94
CA GLY A 230 2.82 13.53 -9.69
C GLY A 230 1.66 13.84 -10.63
N THR A 231 0.76 12.87 -10.80
CA THR A 231 -0.42 12.94 -11.66
C THR A 231 -1.51 13.85 -11.08
N TRP A 232 -1.98 14.82 -11.88
CA TRP A 232 -3.10 15.69 -11.52
C TRP A 232 -4.46 15.07 -11.85
N ASN A 233 -5.52 15.58 -11.21
CA ASN A 233 -6.90 15.19 -11.48
C ASN A 233 -7.33 15.62 -12.89
N VAL A 234 -6.85 16.79 -13.32
CA VAL A 234 -6.94 17.26 -14.71
C VAL A 234 -5.57 17.08 -15.34
N PRO A 235 -5.39 16.13 -16.27
CA PRO A 235 -4.09 15.86 -16.87
C PRO A 235 -3.51 17.11 -17.54
N ALA A 236 -2.24 17.39 -17.26
CA ALA A 236 -1.47 18.45 -17.88
C ALA A 236 -0.09 17.92 -18.33
N HIS A 237 0.65 18.74 -19.07
CA HIS A 237 2.03 18.40 -19.44
C HIS A 237 2.88 18.19 -18.17
N ARG A 238 3.66 17.10 -18.11
CA ARG A 238 4.42 16.64 -16.92
C ARG A 238 3.58 16.32 -15.68
N HIS A 239 2.26 16.23 -15.81
CA HIS A 239 1.35 15.85 -14.72
C HIS A 239 0.24 14.90 -15.18
N SER A 240 0.55 14.00 -16.12
CA SER A 240 -0.34 12.94 -16.57
C SER A 240 0.16 11.57 -16.12
N ARG A 241 -0.68 10.55 -16.15
CA ARG A 241 -0.30 9.18 -15.73
C ARG A 241 0.90 8.57 -16.49
N GLY A 242 1.21 9.06 -17.69
CA GLY A 242 2.37 8.65 -18.48
C GLY A 242 3.48 9.70 -18.56
N ASP A 243 3.32 10.84 -17.90
CA ASP A 243 4.22 11.99 -17.95
C ASP A 243 4.17 12.70 -16.59
N HIS A 244 4.98 12.25 -15.63
CA HIS A 244 5.08 12.88 -14.31
C HIS A 244 6.45 12.63 -13.67
N ALA A 245 6.85 13.56 -12.80
CA ALA A 245 8.11 13.44 -12.05
C ALA A 245 8.06 12.28 -11.05
N SER A 246 9.23 11.78 -10.65
CA SER A 246 9.32 10.84 -9.52
C SER A 246 9.04 11.54 -8.19
N VAL A 247 8.44 10.80 -7.26
CA VAL A 247 8.15 11.27 -5.90
C VAL A 247 8.66 10.24 -4.92
N ILE A 248 9.59 10.62 -4.05
CA ILE A 248 10.09 9.76 -2.97
C ILE A 248 9.87 10.48 -1.65
N ARG A 249 9.18 9.82 -0.72
CA ARG A 249 8.92 10.36 0.61
C ARG A 249 9.09 9.30 1.68
N VAL A 250 10.00 9.56 2.62
CA VAL A 250 10.07 8.80 3.87
C VAL A 250 8.95 9.30 4.78
N MET A 251 7.93 8.46 4.98
CA MET A 251 6.75 8.77 5.79
C MET A 251 7.01 8.45 7.27
N LEU A 252 7.68 7.32 7.53
CA LEU A 252 8.16 6.92 8.85
C LEU A 252 9.66 6.73 8.77
N ARG A 253 10.40 7.40 9.64
CA ARG A 253 11.86 7.24 9.73
C ARG A 253 12.18 5.88 10.37
N PRO A 254 13.35 5.30 10.06
CA PRO A 254 13.84 4.13 10.77
C PRO A 254 13.79 4.35 12.29
N ALA A 255 13.34 3.33 13.00
CA ALA A 255 13.47 3.28 14.45
C ALA A 255 14.96 3.40 14.82
N SER A 256 15.27 4.14 15.88
CA SER A 256 16.59 4.06 16.50
C SER A 256 16.83 2.66 17.05
N ASP A 257 18.09 2.22 17.12
CA ASP A 257 18.47 0.92 17.72
C ASP A 257 18.01 0.78 19.18
N GLU A 258 17.73 1.90 19.86
CA GLU A 258 17.16 1.90 21.20
C GLU A 258 15.63 1.80 21.17
N PRO A 259 15.03 0.85 21.90
CA PRO A 259 13.58 0.70 21.99
C PRO A 259 12.99 1.90 22.73
N ILE A 260 12.17 2.70 22.03
CA ILE A 260 11.44 3.79 22.65
C ILE A 260 10.17 3.19 23.27
N LYS A 261 10.05 3.31 24.59
CA LYS A 261 8.84 2.97 25.33
C LYS A 261 7.85 4.13 25.30
N GLY A 262 6.56 3.83 25.28
CA GLY A 262 5.53 4.87 25.36
C GLY A 262 5.56 5.59 26.72
N GLY A 263 5.32 6.89 26.73
CA GLY A 263 5.12 7.66 27.97
C GLY A 263 3.65 7.77 28.35
N ASP A 264 3.36 8.15 29.60
CA ASP A 264 1.99 8.33 30.14
C ASP A 264 1.15 9.40 29.40
N SER A 265 1.76 10.17 28.50
CA SER A 265 1.06 11.12 27.63
C SER A 265 0.24 10.44 26.53
N SER A 266 0.49 9.16 26.24
CA SER A 266 -0.33 8.42 25.30
C SER A 266 -1.65 8.03 25.94
N SER A 267 -2.66 8.06 25.09
CA SER A 267 -4.04 7.88 25.48
C SER A 267 -4.43 6.43 25.85
N ILE A 268 -3.46 5.53 25.66
CA ILE A 268 -3.37 4.13 26.08
C ILE A 268 -2.09 4.03 26.91
N ASP A 269 -2.09 3.27 28.01
CA ASP A 269 -0.86 2.96 28.74
C ASP A 269 0.04 2.07 27.86
N LEU A 270 1.18 2.62 27.45
CA LEU A 270 2.17 2.01 26.56
C LEU A 270 3.56 1.94 27.21
N THR A 271 3.63 2.08 28.54
CA THR A 271 4.89 2.13 29.31
C THR A 271 5.78 0.90 29.10
N ASP A 272 5.19 -0.27 28.89
CA ASP A 272 5.89 -1.53 28.65
C ASP A 272 5.94 -1.98 27.18
N VAL A 273 5.54 -1.11 26.25
CA VAL A 273 5.40 -1.47 24.83
C VAL A 273 6.34 -0.63 23.99
N GLU A 274 7.07 -1.29 23.10
CA GLU A 274 7.85 -0.59 22.09
C GLU A 274 6.90 0.13 21.11
N ILE A 275 7.06 1.44 20.99
CA ILE A 275 6.22 2.29 20.12
C ILE A 275 6.87 2.59 18.77
N ASN A 276 8.11 2.16 18.56
CA ASN A 276 8.84 2.36 17.31
C ASN A 276 8.11 1.73 16.12
N LEU A 277 7.83 2.52 15.09
CA LEU A 277 7.24 1.99 13.87
C LEU A 277 8.35 1.60 12.87
N PRO A 278 8.12 0.54 12.08
CA PRO A 278 8.95 0.24 10.92
C PRO A 278 9.07 1.44 9.97
N MET A 279 10.21 1.53 9.29
CA MET A 279 10.39 2.55 8.24
C MET A 279 9.31 2.35 7.16
N LEU A 280 8.72 3.45 6.70
CA LEU A 280 7.82 3.44 5.56
C LEU A 280 8.23 4.49 4.54
N VAL A 281 8.47 4.06 3.30
CA VAL A 281 8.83 4.92 2.19
C VAL A 281 7.76 4.82 1.11
N TYR A 282 7.18 5.96 0.73
CA TYR A 282 6.35 6.09 -0.46
C TYR A 282 7.22 6.45 -1.66
N ILE A 283 7.02 5.74 -2.77
CA ILE A 283 7.77 5.89 -4.01
C ILE A 283 6.78 5.94 -5.17
N SER A 284 6.89 6.94 -6.01
CA SER A 284 6.29 6.97 -7.33
C SER A 284 7.39 7.20 -8.36
N HIS A 285 7.43 6.34 -9.37
CA HIS A 285 8.48 6.37 -10.40
C HIS A 285 8.23 7.49 -11.40
N GLU A 286 9.31 8.04 -11.97
CA GLU A 286 9.19 8.97 -13.08
C GLU A 286 8.60 8.25 -14.29
N LYS A 287 7.68 8.93 -14.99
CA LYS A 287 7.11 8.45 -16.25
C LYS A 287 7.28 9.53 -17.30
N GLN A 288 7.65 9.09 -18.50
CA GLN A 288 7.81 9.95 -19.66
C GLN A 288 7.14 9.31 -20.89
N PRO A 289 6.48 10.09 -21.76
CA PRO A 289 5.82 9.57 -22.95
C PRO A 289 6.77 8.88 -23.95
N SER A 290 8.06 9.26 -23.93
CA SER A 290 9.07 8.72 -24.84
C SER A 290 9.70 7.40 -24.35
N HIS A 291 9.34 6.92 -23.17
CA HIS A 291 9.93 5.75 -22.54
C HIS A 291 8.87 4.70 -22.23
N ASP A 292 9.09 3.47 -22.72
CA ASP A 292 8.21 2.34 -22.41
C ASP A 292 8.32 1.97 -20.92
N HIS A 293 7.17 1.86 -20.26
CA HIS A 293 7.10 1.52 -18.85
C HIS A 293 6.56 0.10 -18.62
N ASN A 294 7.33 -0.71 -17.91
CA ASN A 294 7.01 -2.12 -17.64
C ASN A 294 6.12 -2.33 -16.41
N LYS A 295 5.01 -1.61 -16.23
CA LYS A 295 4.02 -1.78 -15.13
C LYS A 295 4.63 -2.34 -13.82
N LYS A 296 4.21 -3.55 -13.41
CA LYS A 296 4.67 -4.22 -12.18
C LYS A 296 6.14 -4.67 -12.23
N ALA A 297 6.64 -5.11 -13.39
CA ALA A 297 8.02 -5.57 -13.51
C ALA A 297 9.02 -4.41 -13.37
N GLY A 298 8.69 -3.25 -13.94
CA GLY A 298 9.47 -2.02 -13.81
C GLY A 298 9.51 -1.53 -12.37
N ALA A 299 8.33 -1.46 -11.71
CA ALA A 299 8.25 -1.07 -10.31
C ALA A 299 9.05 -2.01 -9.38
N MET A 300 8.90 -3.33 -9.54
CA MET A 300 9.62 -4.30 -8.72
C MET A 300 11.14 -4.27 -8.93
N ASN A 301 11.59 -4.15 -10.18
CA ASN A 301 13.02 -4.08 -10.48
C ASN A 301 13.64 -2.80 -9.96
N ALA A 302 12.95 -1.66 -10.11
CA ALA A 302 13.40 -0.40 -9.56
C ALA A 302 13.57 -0.52 -8.05
N LEU A 303 12.55 -1.01 -7.34
CA LEU A 303 12.60 -1.24 -5.89
C LEU A 303 13.77 -2.16 -5.46
N GLY A 304 14.03 -3.23 -6.21
CA GLY A 304 15.16 -4.13 -5.93
C GLY A 304 16.55 -3.52 -6.14
N HIS A 305 16.67 -2.38 -6.83
CA HIS A 305 17.93 -1.63 -6.90
C HIS A 305 18.16 -0.70 -5.69
N TRP A 306 17.13 -0.44 -4.88
CA TRP A 306 17.20 0.48 -3.72
C TRP A 306 17.47 -0.21 -2.38
N THR A 307 17.29 -1.53 -2.31
CA THR A 307 17.55 -2.38 -1.14
C THR A 307 18.84 -3.15 -1.30
#